data_AF-A0AB37U562-F1
#
_entry.id   AF-A0AB37U562-F1
#
_cell.length_a   1.000
_cell.length_b   1.000
_cell.length_c   1.000
_cell.angle_alpha   90.00
_cell.angle_beta   90.00
_cell.angle_gamma   90.00
#
_symmetry.space_group_name_H-M   'P 1'
#
loop_
_entity.id
_entity.type
_entity.pdbx_description
1 polymer ?
#
loop_
_entity_poly.entity_id
_entity_poly.type
_entity_poly.pdbx_seq_one_letter_code
_entity_poly.pdbx_strand_id
1 'polypeptide(L)'
;MTRTDKPPVAVFDLDNTLADTAHRQRFLERRPRDWDAFFAAAPHDAPLAEGVALVRESAEECEIVYLTGRPERCRRDTLDWLSAHGLPDGPVHMRGDADRRPARRTKLEILRRLARTREIRVLVDDDELVCDDAERAGFTVVRARWAARSAELRVAQEREGRT
;
A
#
# COMPACT_ATOMS: atom_id res chain seq x y z
N MET A 1 21.73 -18.15 -16.29
CA MET A 1 20.74 -17.28 -15.63
C MET A 1 21.49 -16.43 -14.63
N THR A 2 21.70 -15.15 -14.91
CA THR A 2 22.39 -14.22 -14.00
C THR A 2 21.44 -13.93 -12.85
N ARG A 3 21.64 -14.63 -11.73
CA ARG A 3 21.00 -14.27 -10.47
C ARG A 3 21.44 -12.84 -10.16
N THR A 4 20.50 -11.91 -10.08
CA THR A 4 20.81 -10.53 -9.71
C THR A 4 21.41 -10.57 -8.30
N ASP A 5 22.64 -10.05 -8.11
CA ASP A 5 23.33 -10.00 -6.81
C ASP A 5 22.64 -9.11 -5.76
N LYS A 6 21.46 -8.57 -6.08
CA LYS A 6 20.68 -7.73 -5.18
C LYS A 6 19.62 -8.57 -4.46
N PRO A 7 19.37 -8.33 -3.17
CA PRO A 7 18.28 -8.98 -2.45
C PRO A 7 16.95 -8.86 -3.20
N PRO A 8 16.04 -9.82 -3.09
CA PRO A 8 14.69 -9.64 -3.60
C PRO A 8 13.98 -8.49 -2.85
N VAL A 9 12.86 -8.04 -3.40
CA VAL A 9 12.05 -6.97 -2.82
C VAL A 9 10.74 -7.54 -2.28
N ALA A 10 10.37 -7.13 -1.07
CA ALA A 10 9.04 -7.35 -0.51
C ALA A 10 8.25 -6.02 -0.59
N VAL A 11 7.11 -6.05 -1.27
CA VAL A 11 6.29 -4.86 -1.53
C VAL A 11 5.09 -4.85 -0.60
N PHE A 12 4.91 -3.77 0.15
CA PHE A 12 3.81 -3.62 1.11
C PHE A 12 2.95 -2.42 0.76
N ASP A 13 1.64 -2.63 0.70
CA ASP A 13 0.68 -1.53 0.82
C ASP A 13 0.68 -0.94 2.24
N LEU A 14 0.07 0.23 2.41
CA LEU A 14 -0.05 0.93 3.69
C LEU A 14 -1.46 0.83 4.30
N ASP A 15 -2.49 1.26 3.57
CA ASP A 15 -3.82 1.49 4.17
C ASP A 15 -4.54 0.15 4.37
N ASN A 16 -4.94 -0.16 5.60
CA ASN A 16 -5.47 -1.47 6.04
C ASN A 16 -4.50 -2.66 5.88
N THR A 17 -3.29 -2.42 5.38
CA THR A 17 -2.20 -3.40 5.35
C THR A 17 -1.25 -3.19 6.54
N LEU A 18 -0.71 -1.99 6.69
CA LEU A 18 0.17 -1.61 7.81
C LEU A 18 -0.49 -0.63 8.77
N ALA A 19 -1.40 0.20 8.26
CA ALA A 19 -2.02 1.30 8.97
C ALA A 19 -3.54 1.11 9.04
N ASP A 20 -4.09 1.04 10.24
CA ASP A 20 -5.54 0.95 10.45
C ASP A 20 -6.20 2.30 10.10
N THR A 21 -7.09 2.25 9.12
CA THR A 21 -7.79 3.43 8.60
C THR A 21 -9.18 3.63 9.21
N ALA A 22 -9.61 2.77 10.14
CA ALA A 22 -10.98 2.73 10.64
C ALA A 22 -11.50 4.08 11.16
N HIS A 23 -10.70 4.84 11.91
CA HIS A 23 -11.14 6.12 12.51
C HIS A 23 -11.44 7.20 11.48
N ARG A 24 -10.85 7.11 10.28
CA ARG A 24 -11.02 8.08 9.20
C ARG A 24 -12.03 7.64 8.13
N GLN A 25 -12.53 6.39 8.17
CA GLN A 25 -13.53 5.88 7.22
C GLN A 25 -14.79 6.74 7.15
N ARG A 26 -15.22 7.32 8.28
CA ARG A 26 -16.35 8.24 8.38
C ARG A 26 -16.33 9.40 7.37
N PHE A 27 -15.14 9.85 6.93
CA PHE A 27 -15.03 10.92 5.93
C PHE A 27 -15.47 10.48 4.52
N LEU A 28 -15.49 9.16 4.26
CA LEU A 28 -15.88 8.55 2.99
C LEU A 28 -17.34 8.05 2.98
N GLU A 29 -17.99 8.02 4.13
CA GLU A 29 -19.40 7.64 4.28
C GLU A 29 -20.33 8.77 3.81
N ARG A 30 -19.94 10.03 4.02
CA ARG A 30 -20.71 11.20 3.58
C ARG A 30 -20.64 11.45 2.06
N ARG A 31 -21.59 12.25 1.54
CA ARG A 31 -21.64 12.68 0.13
C ARG A 31 -21.73 14.21 0.05
N PRO A 32 -20.81 14.89 -0.67
CA PRO A 32 -19.62 14.33 -1.31
C PRO A 32 -18.63 13.76 -0.27
N ARG A 33 -17.83 12.77 -0.68
CA ARG A 33 -16.76 12.21 0.16
C ARG A 33 -15.71 13.28 0.45
N ASP A 34 -15.21 13.32 1.67
CA ASP A 34 -14.15 14.25 2.06
C ASP A 34 -12.79 13.57 2.07
N TRP A 35 -12.14 13.61 0.92
CA TRP A 35 -10.81 13.06 0.71
C TRP A 35 -9.72 13.83 1.45
N ASP A 36 -9.88 15.14 1.57
CA ASP A 36 -8.87 15.98 2.20
C ASP A 36 -8.82 15.70 3.71
N ALA A 37 -9.99 15.59 4.37
CA ALA A 37 -10.04 15.18 5.77
C ALA A 37 -9.63 13.73 5.99
N PHE A 38 -9.96 12.83 5.06
CA PHE A 38 -9.50 11.43 5.13
C PHE A 38 -7.96 11.38 5.17
N PHE A 39 -7.28 12.02 4.22
CA PHE A 39 -5.82 11.99 4.16
C PHE A 39 -5.14 12.82 5.25
N ALA A 40 -5.72 13.94 5.66
CA ALA A 40 -5.20 14.74 6.77
C ALA A 40 -5.22 13.98 8.11
N ALA A 41 -6.08 12.96 8.24
CA ALA A 41 -6.16 12.12 9.43
C ALA A 41 -5.17 10.94 9.42
N ALA A 42 -4.42 10.73 8.32
CA ALA A 42 -3.49 9.61 8.16
C ALA A 42 -2.30 9.55 9.12
N PRO A 43 -1.73 10.67 9.60
CA PRO A 43 -0.70 10.62 10.64
C PRO A 43 -1.15 9.95 11.95
N HIS A 44 -2.46 9.77 12.14
CA HIS A 44 -3.04 9.21 13.37
C HIS A 44 -3.47 7.74 13.23
N ASP A 45 -3.12 7.07 12.12
CA ASP A 45 -3.43 5.65 11.95
C ASP A 45 -2.71 4.82 13.01
N ALA A 46 -3.43 3.86 13.61
CA ALA A 46 -2.82 2.87 14.47
C ALA A 46 -2.09 1.82 13.62
N PRO A 47 -0.90 1.33 14.02
CA PRO A 47 -0.23 0.28 13.29
C PRO A 47 -0.97 -1.05 13.45
N LEU A 48 -1.08 -1.81 12.36
CA LEU A 48 -1.60 -3.17 12.34
C LEU A 48 -0.47 -4.15 12.66
N ALA A 49 -0.56 -4.81 13.82
CA ALA A 49 0.53 -5.61 14.37
C ALA A 49 1.00 -6.73 13.44
N GLU A 50 0.06 -7.41 12.78
CA GLU A 50 0.32 -8.48 11.82
C GLU A 50 1.13 -7.98 10.61
N GLY A 51 0.72 -6.85 10.03
CA GLY A 51 1.44 -6.24 8.91
C GLY A 51 2.83 -5.76 9.30
N VAL A 52 2.97 -5.09 10.46
CA VAL A 52 4.26 -4.63 10.97
C VAL A 52 5.22 -5.78 11.25
N ALA A 53 4.73 -6.88 11.85
CA ALA A 53 5.53 -8.08 12.08
C ALA A 53 6.04 -8.67 10.76
N LEU A 54 5.16 -8.77 9.75
CA LEU A 54 5.52 -9.32 8.45
C LEU A 54 6.54 -8.46 7.70
N VAL A 55 6.48 -7.13 7.83
CA VAL A 55 7.51 -6.23 7.27
C VAL A 55 8.87 -6.51 7.92
N ARG A 56 8.91 -6.64 9.26
CA ARG A 56 10.16 -6.88 10.00
C ARG A 56 10.78 -8.22 9.66
N GLU A 57 9.98 -9.28 9.60
CA GLU A 57 10.43 -10.60 9.15
C GLU A 57 10.93 -10.56 7.71
N SER A 58 10.19 -9.92 6.80
CA SER A 58 10.60 -9.81 5.39
C SER A 58 11.91 -9.03 5.23
N ALA A 59 12.19 -8.06 6.10
CA ALA A 59 13.39 -7.22 6.04
C ALA A 59 14.68 -7.99 6.38
N GLU A 60 14.58 -9.19 6.96
CA GLU A 60 15.74 -10.06 7.20
C GLU A 60 16.35 -10.60 5.90
N GLU A 61 15.53 -10.75 4.85
CA GLU A 61 15.93 -11.35 3.57
C GLU A 61 15.68 -10.46 2.35
N CYS A 62 14.85 -9.42 2.49
CA CYS A 62 14.38 -8.58 1.38
C CYS A 62 14.67 -7.10 1.64
N GLU A 63 14.85 -6.34 0.56
CA GLU A 63 14.65 -4.89 0.62
C GLU A 63 13.13 -4.59 0.69
N ILE A 64 12.74 -3.67 1.56
CA ILE A 64 11.35 -3.26 1.72
C ILE A 64 11.02 -2.13 0.74
N VAL A 65 9.89 -2.27 0.03
CA VAL A 65 9.30 -1.22 -0.80
C VAL A 65 7.86 -1.01 -0.37
N TYR A 66 7.47 0.24 -0.21
CA TYR A 66 6.09 0.61 0.10
C TYR A 66 5.37 1.06 -1.17
N LEU A 67 4.15 0.58 -1.39
CA LEU A 67 3.32 0.88 -2.56
C LEU A 67 1.91 1.24 -2.13
N THR A 68 1.62 2.53 -2.02
CA THR A 68 0.35 3.02 -1.44
C THR A 68 -0.51 3.77 -2.44
N GLY A 69 -1.83 3.67 -2.21
CA GLY A 69 -2.80 4.51 -2.88
C GLY A 69 -2.75 5.98 -2.46
N ARG A 70 -2.18 6.30 -1.28
CA ARG A 70 -2.10 7.68 -0.77
C ARG A 70 -1.48 8.62 -1.81
N PRO A 71 -1.97 9.88 -1.89
CA PRO A 71 -1.47 10.83 -2.86
C PRO A 71 -0.10 11.37 -2.44
N GLU A 72 0.67 11.84 -3.42
CA GLU A 72 2.03 12.35 -3.26
C GLU A 72 2.13 13.50 -2.23
N ARG A 73 1.10 14.35 -2.11
CA ARG A 73 1.02 15.38 -1.06
C ARG A 73 1.10 14.83 0.37
N CYS A 74 0.80 13.55 0.59
CA CYS A 74 0.91 12.88 1.89
C CYS A 74 2.30 12.29 2.15
N ARG A 75 3.28 12.46 1.25
CA ARG A 75 4.59 11.78 1.36
C ARG A 75 5.27 12.02 2.68
N ARG A 76 5.34 13.28 3.12
CA ARG A 76 5.99 13.65 4.37
C ARG A 76 5.35 12.93 5.55
N ASP A 77 4.03 13.06 5.67
CA ASP A 77 3.24 12.42 6.74
C ASP A 77 3.39 10.89 6.74
N THR A 78 3.41 10.27 5.56
CA THR A 78 3.64 8.82 5.43
C THR A 78 5.04 8.42 5.88
N LEU A 79 6.09 9.17 5.49
CA LEU A 79 7.46 8.87 5.91
C LEU A 79 7.65 9.06 7.42
N ASP A 80 7.10 10.15 7.97
CA ASP A 80 7.14 10.43 9.40
C ASP A 80 6.42 9.33 10.20
N TRP A 81 5.27 8.84 9.70
CA TRP A 81 4.52 7.73 10.30
C TRP A 81 5.31 6.39 10.26
N LEU A 82 5.91 6.05 9.11
CA LEU A 82 6.74 4.85 8.96
C LEU A 82 7.91 4.87 9.96
N SER A 83 8.60 6.01 10.06
CA SER A 83 9.72 6.21 10.97
C SER A 83 9.29 6.14 12.45
N ALA A 84 8.18 6.80 12.80
CA ALA A 84 7.65 6.81 14.17
C ALA A 84 7.28 5.40 14.68
N HIS A 85 6.89 4.50 13.79
CA HIS A 85 6.58 3.10 14.12
C HIS A 85 7.76 2.13 13.94
N GLY A 86 8.95 2.65 13.63
CA GLY A 86 10.17 1.86 13.51
C GLY A 86 10.10 0.83 12.38
N LEU A 87 9.46 1.19 11.27
CA LEU A 87 9.48 0.38 10.06
C LEU A 87 10.77 0.64 9.26
N PRO A 88 11.33 -0.37 8.57
CA PRO A 88 12.55 -0.22 7.81
C PRO A 88 12.45 0.85 6.72
N ASP A 89 13.54 1.56 6.47
CA ASP A 89 13.64 2.51 5.37
C ASP A 89 13.49 1.78 4.03
N GLY A 90 12.78 2.42 3.09
CA GLY A 90 12.56 1.86 1.77
C GLY A 90 11.92 2.86 0.79
N PRO A 91 12.03 2.62 -0.52
CA PRO A 91 11.31 3.42 -1.51
C PRO A 91 9.80 3.40 -1.23
N VAL A 92 9.18 4.58 -1.25
CA VAL A 92 7.72 4.74 -1.13
C VAL A 92 7.14 5.20 -2.47
N HIS A 93 6.49 4.29 -3.16
CA HIS A 93 5.70 4.58 -4.35
C HIS A 93 4.30 5.02 -3.95
N MET A 94 3.94 6.22 -4.36
CA MET A 94 2.67 6.86 -4.03
C MET A 94 1.93 7.22 -5.31
N ARG A 95 0.66 7.55 -5.17
CA ARG A 95 -0.14 8.03 -6.30
C ARG A 95 0.16 9.50 -6.58
N GLY A 96 0.32 9.87 -7.85
CA GLY A 96 0.43 11.28 -8.22
C GLY A 96 -0.84 12.06 -7.86
N ASP A 97 -0.72 13.31 -7.39
CA ASP A 97 -1.86 14.09 -6.87
C ASP A 97 -3.04 14.25 -7.85
N ALA A 98 -2.76 14.21 -9.15
CA ALA A 98 -3.76 14.31 -10.22
C ALA A 98 -4.21 12.95 -10.79
N ASP A 99 -3.62 11.83 -10.37
CA ASP A 99 -3.88 10.51 -10.96
C ASP A 99 -5.15 9.88 -10.38
N ARG A 100 -6.20 9.86 -11.20
CA ARG A 100 -7.52 9.31 -10.84
C ARG A 100 -7.77 7.89 -11.35
N ARG A 101 -6.74 7.14 -11.72
CA ARG A 101 -6.89 5.76 -12.21
C ARG A 101 -7.15 4.78 -11.05
N PRO A 102 -7.83 3.65 -11.27
CA PRO A 102 -8.04 2.63 -10.22
C PRO A 102 -6.72 2.13 -9.59
N ALA A 103 -6.74 1.83 -8.29
CA ALA A 103 -5.55 1.38 -7.56
C ALA A 103 -4.93 0.11 -8.15
N ARG A 104 -5.75 -0.88 -8.54
CA ARG A 104 -5.26 -2.08 -9.24
C ARG A 104 -4.42 -1.77 -10.50
N ARG A 105 -4.77 -0.71 -11.24
CA ARG A 105 -4.02 -0.32 -12.45
C ARG A 105 -2.69 0.33 -12.09
N THR A 106 -2.71 1.32 -11.20
CA THR A 106 -1.49 2.06 -10.85
C THR A 106 -0.49 1.17 -10.11
N LYS A 107 -0.97 0.37 -9.15
CA LYS A 107 -0.12 -0.57 -8.39
C LYS A 107 0.47 -1.65 -9.29
N LEU A 108 -0.31 -2.24 -10.19
CA LEU A 108 0.20 -3.27 -11.10
C LEU A 108 1.23 -2.72 -12.10
N GLU A 109 1.06 -1.48 -12.59
CA GLU A 109 2.06 -0.81 -13.42
C GLU A 109 3.40 -0.64 -12.69
N ILE A 110 3.35 -0.22 -11.41
CA ILE A 110 4.55 -0.06 -10.58
C ILE A 110 5.20 -1.41 -10.28
N LEU A 111 4.44 -2.43 -9.90
CA LEU A 111 4.94 -3.79 -9.67
C LEU A 111 5.66 -4.34 -10.90
N ARG A 112 5.04 -4.23 -12.08
CA ARG A 112 5.66 -4.64 -13.35
C ARG A 112 6.93 -3.87 -13.67
N ARG A 113 6.98 -2.58 -13.32
CA ARG A 113 8.19 -1.77 -13.51
C ARG A 113 9.32 -2.23 -12.58
N LEU A 114 9.03 -2.49 -11.31
CA LEU A 114 10.00 -3.00 -10.34
C LEU A 114 10.52 -4.38 -10.75
N ALA A 115 9.63 -5.26 -11.20
CA ALA A 115 9.96 -6.61 -11.65
C ALA A 115 10.91 -6.67 -12.87
N ARG A 116 11.12 -5.56 -13.59
CA ARG A 116 12.10 -5.49 -14.69
C ARG A 116 13.55 -5.49 -14.20
N THR A 117 13.78 -5.10 -12.95
CA THR A 117 15.13 -4.89 -12.41
C THR A 117 15.40 -5.63 -11.11
N ARG A 118 14.35 -6.12 -10.43
CA ARG A 118 14.43 -6.84 -9.15
C ARG A 118 13.47 -8.01 -9.14
N GLU A 119 13.84 -9.08 -8.45
CA GLU A 119 12.88 -10.13 -8.05
C GLU A 119 11.91 -9.54 -7.03
N ILE A 120 10.60 -9.72 -7.25
CA ILE A 120 9.57 -9.39 -6.27
C ILE A 120 9.24 -10.68 -5.51
N ARG A 121 9.67 -10.77 -4.26
CA ARG A 121 9.42 -11.94 -3.39
C ARG A 121 7.93 -12.08 -3.10
N VAL A 122 7.29 -10.97 -2.75
CA VAL A 122 5.89 -10.92 -2.35
C VAL A 122 5.33 -9.51 -2.49
N LEU A 123 4.04 -9.43 -2.85
CA LEU A 123 3.19 -8.26 -2.63
C LEU A 123 2.27 -8.54 -1.43
N VAL A 124 2.17 -7.60 -0.50
CA VAL A 124 1.19 -7.63 0.59
C VAL A 124 0.22 -6.47 0.42
N ASP A 125 -1.07 -6.76 0.24
CA ASP A 125 -2.11 -5.76 -0.05
C ASP A 125 -3.47 -6.20 0.51
N ASP A 126 -4.31 -5.27 0.97
CA ASP A 126 -5.66 -5.54 1.47
C ASP A 126 -6.71 -5.53 0.34
N ASP A 127 -6.42 -4.83 -0.76
CA ASP A 127 -7.36 -4.71 -1.87
C ASP A 127 -7.36 -6.00 -2.70
N GLU A 128 -8.42 -6.79 -2.55
CA GLU A 128 -8.59 -8.05 -3.28
C GLU A 128 -8.50 -7.86 -4.81
N LEU A 129 -8.91 -6.72 -5.37
CA LEU A 129 -8.81 -6.50 -6.82
C LEU A 129 -7.37 -6.24 -7.27
N VAL A 130 -6.56 -5.59 -6.42
CA VAL A 130 -5.11 -5.47 -6.64
C VAL A 130 -4.47 -6.85 -6.55
N CYS A 131 -4.81 -7.62 -5.50
CA CYS A 131 -4.32 -8.98 -5.29
C CYS A 131 -4.64 -9.89 -6.50
N ASP A 132 -5.90 -9.90 -6.95
CA ASP A 132 -6.35 -10.71 -8.09
C ASP A 132 -5.62 -10.33 -9.40
N ASP A 133 -5.37 -9.04 -9.63
CA ASP A 133 -4.63 -8.55 -10.81
C ASP A 133 -3.14 -8.92 -10.73
N ALA A 134 -2.55 -8.85 -9.53
CA ALA A 134 -1.15 -9.19 -9.29
C ALA A 134 -0.88 -10.70 -9.43
N GLU A 135 -1.73 -11.55 -8.84
CA GLU A 135 -1.65 -13.01 -8.99
C GLU A 135 -1.81 -13.42 -10.46
N ARG A 136 -2.78 -12.85 -11.20
CA ARG A 136 -2.93 -13.08 -12.64
C ARG A 136 -1.72 -12.63 -13.46
N ALA A 137 -0.96 -11.67 -12.97
CA ALA A 137 0.29 -11.24 -13.59
C ALA A 137 1.52 -12.07 -13.17
N GLY A 138 1.32 -13.09 -12.33
CA GLY A 138 2.37 -14.03 -11.90
C GLY A 138 3.12 -13.62 -10.63
N PHE A 139 2.62 -12.65 -9.86
CA PHE A 139 3.22 -12.27 -8.59
C PHE A 139 2.72 -13.16 -7.43
N THR A 140 3.61 -13.48 -6.50
CA THR A 140 3.23 -14.03 -5.20
C THR A 140 2.57 -12.93 -4.36
N VAL A 141 1.42 -13.25 -3.77
CA VAL A 141 0.63 -12.28 -3.00
C VAL A 141 0.28 -12.83 -1.61
N VAL A 142 0.37 -11.98 -0.59
CA VAL A 142 -0.26 -12.17 0.71
C VAL A 142 -1.42 -11.17 0.81
N ARG A 143 -2.63 -11.68 0.98
CA ARG A 143 -3.84 -10.85 1.11
C ARG A 143 -3.99 -10.41 2.56
N ALA A 144 -3.82 -9.11 2.82
CA ALA A 144 -3.93 -8.54 4.16
C ALA A 144 -5.40 -8.49 4.60
N ARG A 145 -5.80 -9.43 5.47
CA ARG A 145 -7.20 -9.60 5.91
C ARG A 145 -7.40 -9.37 7.42
N TRP A 146 -6.43 -8.74 8.07
CA TRP A 146 -6.44 -8.48 9.51
C TRP A 146 -7.11 -7.15 9.90
N ALA A 147 -7.23 -6.20 8.97
CA ALA A 147 -7.97 -4.96 9.21
C ALA A 147 -9.49 -5.13 9.07
N ALA A 148 -10.25 -4.25 9.71
CA ALA A 148 -11.69 -4.16 9.50
C ALA A 148 -11.98 -3.76 8.04
N ARG A 149 -12.88 -4.51 7.38
CA ARG A 149 -13.26 -4.25 5.99
C ARG A 149 -14.06 -2.95 5.87
N SER A 150 -13.65 -2.05 4.98
CA SER A 150 -14.42 -0.87 4.56
C SER A 150 -14.91 -1.02 3.11
N ALA A 151 -16.24 -1.02 2.90
CA ALA A 151 -16.81 -1.08 1.57
C ALA A 151 -16.60 0.24 0.80
N GLU A 152 -16.70 1.36 1.52
CA GLU A 152 -16.59 2.71 0.97
C GLU A 152 -15.19 2.96 0.40
N LEU A 153 -14.15 2.59 1.15
CA LEU A 153 -12.77 2.75 0.73
C LEU A 153 -12.47 1.90 -0.50
N ARG A 154 -12.92 0.63 -0.51
CA ARG A 154 -12.75 -0.25 -1.67
C ARG A 154 -13.43 0.29 -2.92
N VAL A 155 -14.67 0.76 -2.79
CA VAL A 155 -15.38 1.42 -3.91
C VAL A 155 -14.63 2.65 -4.40
N ALA A 156 -14.06 3.43 -3.49
CA ALA A 156 -13.31 4.63 -3.86
C ALA A 156 -12.01 4.33 -4.62
N GLN A 157 -11.23 3.37 -4.14
CA GLN A 157 -9.96 2.95 -4.75
C GLN A 157 -10.19 2.48 -6.20
N GLU A 158 -11.30 1.78 -6.44
CA GLU A 158 -11.47 1.00 -7.66
C GLU A 158 -12.44 1.62 -8.68
N ARG A 159 -13.42 2.41 -8.24
CA ARG A 159 -14.37 3.07 -9.14
C ARG A 159 -14.12 4.55 -9.34
N GLU A 160 -13.69 5.23 -8.28
CA GLU A 160 -13.54 6.69 -8.30
C GLU A 160 -12.09 7.12 -8.52
N GLY A 161 -11.12 6.23 -8.24
CA GLY A 161 -9.70 6.53 -8.31
C GLY A 161 -9.34 7.75 -7.45
N ARG A 162 -10.02 7.91 -6.31
CA ARG A 162 -9.85 9.06 -5.43
C ARG A 162 -9.14 8.74 -4.12
N THR A 163 -8.49 7.58 -4.03
CA THR A 163 -7.45 7.41 -3.01
C THR A 163 -6.18 8.12 -3.39
#